data_AF-A0A951K506-F1
#
_entry.id   AF-A0A951K506-F1
#
_cell.length_a   1.000
_cell.length_b   1.000
_cell.length_c   1.000
_cell.angle_alpha   90.00
_cell.angle_beta   90.00
_cell.angle_gamma   90.00
#
_symmetry.space_group_name_H-M   'P 1'
#
loop_
_entity.id
_entity.type
_entity.pdbx_description
1 polymer ?
#
loop_
_entity_poly.entity_id
_entity_poly.type
_entity_poly.pdbx_seq_one_letter_code
_entity_poly.pdbx_strand_id
1 'polypeptide(L)'
;MSQVFNYDCSEEEWAAFIAARDSGEVTEIDEEMWMYWLELLPPIYMNRRVEIAGKPRCAFGFAEGYDNIIAFWREQGRFFCARTEE
;
A
#
# COMPACT_ATOMS: atom_id res chain seq x y z
N MET A 1 15.75 0.53 -10.93
CA MET A 1 14.85 -0.62 -10.77
C MET A 1 14.17 -0.40 -9.43
N SER A 2 12.85 -0.29 -9.39
CA SER A 2 12.13 -0.13 -8.12
C SER A 2 12.24 -1.43 -7.32
N GLN A 3 12.58 -1.34 -6.04
CA GLN A 3 12.62 -2.48 -5.12
C GLN A 3 11.21 -3.03 -4.95
N VAL A 4 11.06 -4.35 -4.98
CA VAL A 4 9.80 -5.05 -4.67
C VAL A 4 9.96 -5.61 -3.26
N PHE A 5 9.03 -5.28 -2.36
CA PHE A 5 8.99 -5.83 -1.02
C PHE A 5 8.16 -7.12 -1.01
N ASN A 6 8.67 -8.15 -0.34
CA ASN A 6 8.02 -9.45 -0.26
C ASN A 6 7.45 -9.69 1.13
N TYR A 7 6.40 -10.50 1.22
CA TYR A 7 5.83 -10.90 2.51
C TYR A 7 6.81 -11.72 3.36
N ASP A 8 7.46 -12.71 2.74
CA ASP A 8 8.50 -13.53 3.36
C ASP A 8 9.85 -12.78 3.35
N CYS A 9 9.97 -11.75 4.20
CA CYS A 9 11.17 -10.93 4.33
C CYS A 9 11.70 -10.90 5.77
N SER A 10 12.93 -10.42 5.93
CA SER A 10 13.52 -10.19 7.25
C SER A 10 12.84 -9.02 7.99
N GLU A 11 13.03 -8.95 9.32
CA GLU A 11 12.52 -7.83 10.13
C GLU A 11 13.05 -6.47 9.66
N GLU A 12 14.30 -6.42 9.16
CA GLU A 12 14.92 -5.22 8.63
C GLU A 12 14.26 -4.76 7.32
N GLU A 13 13.94 -5.70 6.43
CA GLU A 13 13.24 -5.43 5.18
C GLU A 13 11.79 -5.02 5.42
N TRP A 14 11.14 -5.63 6.41
CA TRP A 14 9.80 -5.22 6.85
C TRP A 14 9.80 -3.78 7.39
N ALA A 15 10.78 -3.42 8.22
CA ALA A 15 10.92 -2.06 8.72
C ALA A 15 11.18 -1.06 7.58
N ALA A 16 12.00 -1.44 6.59
CA ALA A 16 12.23 -0.63 5.40
C ALA A 16 10.95 -0.46 4.55
N PHE A 17 10.15 -1.53 4.40
CA PHE A 17 8.85 -1.46 3.75
C PHE A 17 7.91 -0.47 4.45
N ILE A 18 7.78 -0.56 5.77
CA ILE A 18 6.92 0.35 6.55
C ILE A 18 7.39 1.79 6.38
N ALA A 19 8.69 2.05 6.44
CA ALA A 19 9.25 3.38 6.23
C ALA A 19 8.95 3.93 4.82
N ALA A 20 9.06 3.10 3.77
CA ALA A 20 8.76 3.48 2.39
C ALA A 20 7.25 3.70 2.16
N ARG A 21 6.41 2.83 2.72
CA ARG A 21 4.94 2.96 2.71
C ARG A 21 4.51 4.28 3.34
N ASP A 22 5.08 4.60 4.50
CA ASP A 22 4.73 5.78 5.29
C ASP A 22 5.39 7.07 4.77
N SER A 23 6.39 7.00 3.91
CA SER A 23 6.94 8.19 3.25
C SER A 23 5.96 8.79 2.22
N GLY A 24 4.98 8.00 1.76
CA GLY A 24 4.08 8.37 0.66
C GLY A 24 4.63 8.01 -0.73
N GLU A 25 5.82 7.41 -0.79
CA GLU A 25 6.39 6.91 -2.04
C GLU A 25 5.65 5.68 -2.54
N VAL A 26 5.48 5.60 -3.86
CA VAL A 26 4.88 4.42 -4.52
C VAL A 26 5.82 3.24 -4.33
N THR A 27 5.36 2.28 -3.54
CA THR A 27 6.10 1.08 -3.20
C THR A 27 5.49 -0.12 -3.92
N GLU A 28 6.31 -0.91 -4.62
CA GLU A 28 5.88 -2.16 -5.25
C GLU A 28 5.96 -3.29 -4.21
N ILE A 29 4.91 -4.11 -4.13
CA ILE A 29 4.80 -5.25 -3.21
C ILE A 29 4.43 -6.51 -3.99
N ASP A 30 4.68 -7.67 -3.40
CA ASP A 30 4.22 -8.95 -3.93
C ASP A 30 2.72 -9.20 -3.65
N GLU A 31 2.20 -10.27 -4.24
CA GLU A 31 0.80 -10.68 -4.08
C GLU A 31 0.50 -11.13 -2.64
N GLU A 32 1.45 -11.76 -1.96
CA GLU A 32 1.26 -12.25 -0.60
C GLU A 32 1.12 -11.09 0.39
N MET A 33 1.95 -10.05 0.27
CA MET A 33 1.85 -8.84 1.09
C MET A 33 0.56 -8.08 0.78
N TRP A 34 0.13 -8.05 -0.48
CA TRP A 34 -1.18 -7.53 -0.87
C TRP A 34 -2.34 -8.24 -0.14
N MET A 35 -2.34 -9.58 -0.19
CA MET A 35 -3.38 -10.40 0.45
C MET A 35 -3.35 -10.25 1.97
N TYR A 36 -2.15 -10.24 2.57
CA TYR A 36 -1.96 -9.97 3.99
C TYR A 36 -2.66 -8.68 4.40
N TRP A 37 -2.41 -7.58 3.70
CA TRP A 37 -3.05 -6.30 4.03
C TRP A 37 -4.56 -6.33 3.79
N LEU A 38 -5.02 -6.95 2.70
CA LEU A 38 -6.45 -7.11 2.41
C LEU A 38 -7.21 -7.89 3.50
N GLU A 39 -6.56 -8.87 4.13
CA GLU A 39 -7.16 -9.76 5.13
C GLU A 39 -6.93 -9.30 6.58
N LEU A 40 -5.91 -8.48 6.84
CA LEU A 40 -5.52 -8.05 8.19
C LEU A 40 -6.59 -7.21 8.89
N LEU A 41 -7.24 -6.29 8.16
CA LEU A 41 -8.30 -5.43 8.67
C LEU A 41 -9.41 -5.30 7.61
N PRO A 42 -10.68 -5.13 8.01
CA PRO A 42 -11.72 -4.77 7.06
C PRO A 42 -11.38 -3.39 6.46
N PRO A 43 -11.15 -3.28 5.13
CA PRO A 43 -10.77 -2.02 4.52
C PRO A 43 -11.88 -0.98 4.72
N ILE A 44 -11.53 0.16 5.33
CA ILE A 44 -12.45 1.28 5.54
C ILE A 44 -12.89 1.86 4.18
N TYR A 45 -11.99 1.77 3.19
CA TYR A 45 -12.25 2.16 1.82
C TYR A 45 -12.08 0.96 0.90
N MET A 46 -13.16 0.51 0.27
CA MET A 46 -13.13 -0.54 -0.76
C MET A 46 -13.69 0.04 -2.06
N ASN A 47 -12.96 -0.11 -3.18
CA ASN A 47 -13.32 0.45 -4.50
C ASN A 47 -13.58 1.98 -4.54
N ARG A 48 -13.06 2.75 -3.59
CA ARG A 48 -13.17 4.22 -3.61
C ARG A 48 -11.98 4.84 -4.31
N ARG A 49 -12.18 5.72 -5.29
CA ARG A 49 -11.07 6.47 -5.90
C ARG A 49 -10.38 7.32 -4.82
N VAL A 50 -9.11 7.05 -4.57
CA VAL A 50 -8.22 7.96 -3.84
C VAL A 50 -7.21 8.52 -4.83
N GLU A 51 -6.82 9.78 -4.63
CA GLU A 51 -5.80 10.42 -5.45
C GLU A 51 -4.43 10.11 -4.85
N ILE A 52 -3.55 9.48 -5.63
CA ILE A 52 -2.17 9.20 -5.24
C ILE A 52 -1.30 9.82 -6.31
N ALA A 53 -0.46 10.79 -5.92
CA ALA A 53 0.41 11.54 -6.85
C ALA A 53 -0.35 12.07 -8.09
N GLY A 54 -1.55 12.65 -7.88
CA GLY A 54 -2.39 13.21 -8.95
C GLY A 54 -3.07 12.17 -9.86
N LYS A 55 -3.09 10.89 -9.48
CA LYS A 55 -3.76 9.82 -10.25
C LYS A 55 -4.85 9.15 -9.40
N PRO A 56 -6.07 8.94 -9.93
CA PRO A 56 -7.07 8.14 -9.25
C PRO A 56 -6.62 6.67 -9.24
N ARG A 57 -6.30 6.15 -8.06
CA ARG A 57 -5.82 4.78 -7.84
C ARG A 57 -6.61 4.21 -6.68
N CYS A 58 -7.33 3.09 -6.85
CA CYS A 58 -7.74 2.30 -5.69
C CYS A 58 -8.25 0.89 -6.03
N ALA A 59 -7.83 -0.07 -5.22
CA ALA A 59 -8.61 -1.28 -4.94
C ALA A 59 -9.17 -1.23 -3.50
N PHE A 60 -8.34 -0.87 -2.51
CA PHE A 60 -8.76 -0.64 -1.12
C PHE A 60 -7.76 0.24 -0.34
N GLY A 61 -8.13 0.71 0.85
CA GLY A 61 -7.23 1.44 1.75
C GLY A 61 -7.64 1.44 3.22
N PHE A 62 -6.65 1.66 4.09
CA PHE A 62 -6.81 1.71 5.55
C PHE A 62 -6.53 3.12 6.06
N ALA A 63 -7.41 3.63 6.93
CA ALA A 63 -7.11 4.86 7.67
C ALA A 63 -6.29 4.48 8.92
N GLU A 64 -5.04 4.93 9.00
CA GLU A 64 -4.33 4.95 10.28
C GLU A 64 -4.71 6.25 11.01
N GLY A 65 -5.50 6.13 12.08
CA GLY A 65 -5.71 7.25 13.01
C GLY A 65 -6.56 8.42 12.51
N TYR A 66 -7.33 8.25 11.43
CA TYR A 66 -8.23 9.23 10.77
C TYR A 66 -7.60 10.20 9.75
N ASP A 67 -6.31 10.54 9.85
CA ASP A 67 -5.73 11.60 9.01
C ASP A 67 -5.00 11.11 7.74
N ASN A 68 -4.58 9.83 7.66
CA ASN A 68 -3.85 9.33 6.49
C ASN A 68 -4.39 7.97 6.03
N ILE A 69 -4.59 7.82 4.71
CA ILE A 69 -5.01 6.56 4.10
C ILE A 69 -3.80 5.89 3.47
N ILE A 70 -3.55 4.63 3.81
CA ILE A 70 -2.63 3.79 3.04
C ILE A 70 -3.45 3.12 1.95
N ALA A 71 -3.18 3.49 0.71
CA ALA A 71 -3.92 3.04 -0.45
C ALA A 71 -3.17 1.93 -1.18
N PHE A 72 -3.93 0.93 -1.62
CA PHE A 72 -3.44 -0.25 -2.33
C PHE A 72 -4.11 -0.34 -3.70
N TRP A 73 -3.32 -0.55 -4.76
CA TRP A 73 -3.83 -0.78 -6.12
C TRP A 73 -3.00 -1.81 -6.90
N ARG A 74 -3.60 -2.33 -7.97
CA ARG A 74 -2.93 -3.20 -8.93
C ARG A 74 -2.87 -2.55 -10.30
N GLU A 75 -1.74 -2.69 -11.00
CA GLU A 75 -1.55 -2.21 -12.37
C GLU A 75 -0.71 -3.22 -13.16
N GLN A 76 -1.24 -3.68 -14.30
CA GLN A 76 -0.54 -4.60 -15.21
C GLN A 76 0.01 -5.88 -14.53
N GLY A 77 -0.74 -6.43 -13.55
CA GLY A 77 -0.35 -7.65 -12.83
C GLY A 77 0.65 -7.43 -11.69
N ARG A 78 0.94 -6.18 -11.33
CA ARG A 78 1.78 -5.80 -10.19
C ARG A 78 0.96 -5.13 -9.10
N PHE A 79 1.44 -5.19 -7.87
CA PHE A 79 0.78 -4.67 -6.68
C PHE A 79 1.58 -3.53 -6.07
N PHE A 80 0.87 -2.52 -5.59
CA PHE A 80 1.48 -1.30 -5.09
C PHE A 80 0.74 -0.75 -3.89
N CYS A 81 1.47 0.00 -3.06
CA CYS A 81 0.89 0.81 -2.00
C CYS A 81 1.59 2.16 -1.84
N ALA A 82 0.88 3.12 -1.25
CA ALA A 82 1.41 4.42 -0.83
C ALA A 82 0.49 5.05 0.22
N ARG A 83 1.05 5.82 1.15
CA ARG A 83 0.28 6.73 2.00
C ARG A 83 -0.19 7.94 1.19
N THR A 84 -1.46 8.30 1.31
CA THR A 84 -2.04 9.52 0.72
C THR A 84 -1.64 10.74 1.54
N GLU A 85 -1.43 11.88 0.87
CA GLU A 85 -1.43 13.19 1.50
C GLU A 85 -2.88 13.68 1.56
N GLU A 86 -3.64 13.36 2.61
CA GLU A 86 -4.90 14.09 2.90
C GLU A 86 -4.62 15.32 3.78
#